data_AF-A0A2W4MJ32-F1
#
_entry.id   AF-A0A2W4MJ32-F1
#
_cell.length_a   1.000
_cell.length_b   1.000
_cell.length_c   1.000
_cell.angle_alpha   90.00
_cell.angle_beta   90.00
_cell.angle_gamma   90.00
#
_symmetry.space_group_name_H-M   'P 1'
#
loop_
_entity.id
_entity.type
_entity.pdbx_description
1 polymer ?
#
loop_
_entity_poly.entity_id
_entity_poly.type
_entity_poly.pdbx_seq_one_letter_code
_entity_poly.pdbx_strand_id
1 'polypeptide(L)' 'RDRRAGQRFFRREFNPGVPAANLVWDERWSTMAAERMLIEADRSRKRRGEVIDKVAATIILQSALDRMKGIAATE' A
#
# COMPACT_ATOMS: atom_id res chain seq x y z
N ARG A 1 -17.65 -3.81 -0.30
CA ARG A 1 -16.88 -4.69 0.61
C ARG A 1 -16.01 -3.82 1.49
N ASP A 2 -16.19 -3.88 2.81
CA ASP A 2 -15.37 -3.10 3.75
C ASP A 2 -13.93 -3.66 3.76
N ARG A 3 -12.99 -2.94 3.13
CA ARG A 3 -11.56 -3.32 3.10
C ARG A 3 -10.96 -3.38 4.52
N ARG A 4 -11.53 -2.65 5.49
CA ARG A 4 -11.05 -2.66 6.88
C ARG A 4 -11.27 -3.99 7.57
N ALA A 5 -12.38 -4.69 7.27
CA ALA A 5 -12.63 -6.02 7.80
C ALA A 5 -11.60 -7.05 7.27
N GLY A 6 -11.23 -6.93 5.98
CA GLY A 6 -10.20 -7.78 5.36
C GLY A 6 -8.80 -7.58 5.97
N GLN A 7 -8.37 -6.33 6.19
CA GLN A 7 -7.06 -6.03 6.78
C GLN A 7 -6.91 -6.55 8.21
N ARG A 8 -7.97 -6.44 9.04
CA ARG A 8 -7.95 -6.97 10.41
C ARG A 8 -7.85 -8.50 10.43
N PHE A 9 -8.55 -9.17 9.52
CA PHE A 9 -8.48 -10.62 9.39
C PHE A 9 -7.07 -11.04 8.95
N PHE A 10 -6.51 -10.37 7.95
CA PHE A 10 -5.15 -10.63 7.49
C PHE A 10 -4.12 -10.43 8.59
N ARG A 11 -4.18 -9.34 9.36
CA ARG A 11 -3.24 -9.13 10.50
C ARG A 11 -3.29 -10.25 11.53
N ARG A 12 -4.47 -10.83 11.80
CA ARG A 12 -4.63 -11.92 12.76
C ARG A 12 -4.05 -13.23 12.24
N GLU A 13 -4.24 -13.50 10.94
CA GLU A 13 -3.84 -14.75 10.30
C GLU A 13 -2.42 -14.69 9.71
N PHE A 14 -1.82 -13.51 9.55
CA PHE A 14 -0.49 -13.33 8.97
C PHE A 14 0.59 -13.77 9.95
N ASN A 15 0.91 -15.06 9.84
CA ASN A 15 2.06 -15.83 10.28
C ASN A 15 2.67 -15.50 11.67
N PRO A 16 2.44 -16.35 12.69
CA PRO A 16 3.08 -16.21 14.00
C PRO A 16 4.60 -16.50 14.03
N GLY A 17 5.18 -17.01 12.92
CA GLY A 17 6.60 -17.38 12.84
C GLY A 17 7.55 -16.28 12.35
N VAL A 18 7.05 -15.10 11.98
CA VAL A 18 7.88 -13.97 11.55
C VAL A 18 7.91 -12.94 12.68
N PRO A 19 9.06 -12.72 13.35
CA PRO A 19 9.21 -11.68 14.35
C PRO A 19 9.34 -10.31 13.65
N ALA A 20 8.24 -9.84 13.04
CA ALA A 20 8.15 -8.53 12.43
C ALA A 20 7.00 -7.74 13.04
N ALA A 21 7.22 -6.44 13.25
CA ALA A 21 6.18 -5.54 13.70
C ALA A 21 5.11 -5.39 12.60
N ASN A 22 3.90 -5.90 12.86
CA ASN A 22 2.77 -5.79 11.95
C ASN A 22 2.08 -4.42 12.11
N LEU A 23 2.39 -3.48 11.21
CA LEU A 23 1.73 -2.18 11.13
C LEU A 23 0.48 -2.26 10.26
N VAL A 24 -0.64 -1.70 10.74
CA VAL A 24 -1.82 -1.47 9.91
C VAL A 24 -1.75 -0.05 9.37
N TRP A 25 -1.85 0.09 8.06
CA TRP A 25 -1.75 1.36 7.35
C TRP A 25 -3.06 1.68 6.62
N ASP A 26 -3.57 2.92 6.75
CA ASP A 26 -4.79 3.32 6.04
C ASP A 26 -4.47 3.69 4.57
N GLU A 27 -4.53 2.68 3.72
CA GLU A 27 -4.23 2.69 2.29
C GLU A 27 -5.38 3.24 1.41
N ARG A 28 -6.38 3.91 1.99
CA ARG A 28 -7.44 4.58 1.23
C ARG A 28 -6.77 5.47 0.16
N TRP A 29 -7.23 5.34 -1.08
CA TRP A 29 -6.78 6.08 -2.27
C TRP A 29 -5.50 5.59 -2.98
N SER A 30 -4.80 4.55 -2.51
CA SER A 30 -3.58 4.04 -3.18
C SER A 30 -3.82 3.59 -4.63
N THR A 31 -4.95 2.93 -4.90
CA THR A 31 -5.36 2.53 -6.25
C THR A 31 -5.58 3.73 -7.17
N MET A 32 -6.18 4.82 -6.66
CA MET A 32 -6.45 6.02 -7.47
C MET A 32 -5.15 6.77 -7.79
N ALA A 33 -4.22 6.85 -6.82
CA ALA A 33 -2.90 7.41 -7.04
C ALA A 33 -2.10 6.59 -8.07
N ALA A 34 -2.11 5.25 -7.95
CA ALA A 34 -1.49 4.35 -8.92
C ALA A 34 -2.07 4.51 -10.32
N GLU A 35 -3.40 4.64 -10.44
CA GLU A 35 -4.06 4.84 -11.72
C GLU A 35 -3.66 6.16 -12.38
N ARG A 36 -3.59 7.26 -11.63
CA ARG A 36 -3.13 8.57 -12.12
C ARG A 36 -1.69 8.52 -12.63
N MET A 37 -0.78 7.96 -11.83
CA MET A 37 0.64 7.81 -12.24
C MET A 37 0.78 6.99 -13.53
N LEU A 38 -0.02 5.93 -13.69
CA LEU A 38 0.04 5.08 -14.87
C LEU A 38 -0.60 5.72 -16.12
N ILE A 39 -1.58 6.62 -15.93
CA ILE A 39 -2.13 7.45 -17.01
C ILE A 39 -1.08 8.45 -17.48
N GLU A 40 -0.42 9.13 -16.54
CA GLU A 40 0.66 10.10 -16.84
C GLU A 40 1.85 9.44 -17.54
N ALA A 41 2.16 8.18 -17.22
CA ALA A 41 3.20 7.39 -17.87
C ALA A 41 2.80 6.77 -19.23
N ASP A 42 1.68 7.22 -19.81
CA ASP A 42 1.12 6.84 -21.12
C ASP A 42 1.05 5.32 -21.39
N ARG A 43 0.58 4.55 -20.39
CA ARG A 43 0.34 3.12 -20.55
C ARG A 43 -1.11 2.90 -21.01
N SER A 44 -1.29 2.13 -22.09
CA SER A 44 -2.62 1.72 -22.55
C SER A 44 -3.43 1.08 -21.41
N ARG A 45 -4.76 1.27 -21.38
CA ARG A 45 -5.64 0.76 -20.28
C ARG A 45 -5.37 -0.71 -19.94
N LYS A 46 -5.14 -1.55 -20.96
CA LYS A 46 -4.85 -2.99 -20.79
C LYS A 46 -3.54 -3.21 -20.01
N ARG A 47 -2.46 -2.51 -20.38
CA ARG A 47 -1.17 -2.59 -19.68
C ARG A 47 -1.21 -1.97 -18.28
N ARG A 48 -2.14 -1.04 -18.00
CA ARG A 48 -2.33 -0.46 -16.66
C ARG A 48 -2.92 -1.48 -15.68
N GLY A 49 -3.93 -2.23 -16.11
CA GLY A 49 -4.54 -3.27 -15.27
C GLY A 49 -3.54 -4.34 -14.82
N GLU A 50 -2.55 -4.66 -15.65
CA GLU A 50 -1.51 -5.66 -15.34
C GLU A 50 -0.53 -5.22 -14.24
N VAL A 51 -0.41 -3.90 -13.98
CA VAL A 51 0.63 -3.35 -13.09
C VAL A 51 0.09 -2.51 -11.93
N ILE A 52 -1.21 -2.17 -11.93
CA ILE A 52 -1.81 -1.27 -10.94
C ILE A 52 -1.62 -1.73 -9.50
N ASP A 53 -1.77 -3.03 -9.23
CA ASP A 53 -1.61 -3.58 -7.88
C ASP A 53 -0.16 -3.46 -7.37
N LYS A 54 0.82 -3.66 -8.26
CA LYS A 54 2.24 -3.50 -7.92
C LYS A 54 2.56 -2.04 -7.59
N VAL A 55 2.06 -1.11 -8.39
CA VAL A 55 2.25 0.33 -8.16
C VAL A 55 1.57 0.76 -6.87
N ALA A 56 0.34 0.29 -6.62
CA ALA A 56 -0.37 0.59 -5.38
C ALA A 56 0.40 0.08 -4.15
N ALA A 57 0.97 -1.13 -4.21
CA ALA A 57 1.81 -1.68 -3.13
C ALA A 57 3.04 -0.81 -2.85
N THR A 58 3.72 -0.33 -3.90
CA THR A 58 4.86 0.58 -3.75
C THR A 58 4.44 1.90 -3.08
N ILE A 59 3.30 2.47 -3.46
CA ILE A 59 2.77 3.71 -2.86
C ILE A 59 2.49 3.51 -1.37
N ILE A 60 1.86 2.39 -1.00
CA ILE A 60 1.56 2.06 0.40
C ILE A 60 2.86 1.96 1.20
N LEU A 61 3.84 1.19 0.71
CA LEU A 61 5.12 1.04 1.38
C LEU A 61 5.86 2.38 1.52
N GLN A 62 5.91 3.17 0.45
CA GLN A 62 6.57 4.47 0.47
C GLN A 62 5.93 5.40 1.51
N SER A 63 4.61 5.47 1.55
CA SER A 63 3.90 6.30 2.53
C SER A 63 4.17 5.88 3.99
N ALA A 64 4.31 4.58 4.25
CA ALA A 64 4.68 4.08 5.56
C ALA A 64 6.13 4.45 5.93
N LEU A 65 7.08 4.26 5.00
CA LEU A 65 8.49 4.62 5.20
C LEU A 65 8.68 6.12 5.43
N ASP A 66 7.98 6.96 4.67
CA ASP A 66 8.07 8.42 4.81
C ASP A 66 7.58 8.87 6.19
N ARG A 67 6.51 8.25 6.72
CA ARG A 67 6.07 8.52 8.09
C ARG A 67 7.05 8.03 9.14
N MET A 68 7.65 6.86 8.96
CA MET A 68 8.68 6.36 9.89
C MET A 68 9.88 7.31 9.94
N LYS A 69 10.33 7.81 8.78
CA LYS A 69 11.39 8.83 8.70
C LYS A 69 10.98 10.14 9.37
N GLY A 70 9.74 10.58 9.17
CA GLY A 70 9.21 11.79 9.80
C GLY A 70 9.14 11.68 11.33
N ILE A 71 8.79 10.52 11.86
CA ILE A 71 8.81 10.24 13.32
C ILE A 71 10.25 10.27 13.84
N ALA A 72 11.18 9.60 13.16
CA ALA A 72 12.60 9.55 13.56
C ALA A 72 13.32 10.92 13.49
N ALA A 73 12.81 11.87 12.70
CA ALA A 73 13.35 13.22 12.61
C ALA A 73 12.79 14.18 13.69
N THR A 74 11.74 13.77 14.40
CA THR A 74 11.11 14.54 15.49
C THR A 74 11.53 14.09 16.88
N GLU A 75 12.34 13.03 16.99
CA GLU A 75 13.04 12.60 18.21
C GLU A 75 14.47 13.16 18.24
#